data_AF-A0A286HL75-F1
#
_entry.id   AF-A0A286HL75-F1
#
_cell.length_a   1.000
_cell.length_b   1.000
_cell.length_c   1.000
_cell.angle_alpha   90.00
_cell.angle_beta   90.00
_cell.angle_gamma   90.00
#
_symmetry.space_group_name_H-M   'P 1'
#
loop_
_entity.id
_entity.type
_entity.pdbx_description
1 polymer ?
#
loop_
_entity_poly.entity_id
_entity_poly.type
_entity_poly.pdbx_seq_one_letter_code
_entity_poly.pdbx_strand_id
1 'polypeptide(L)'
;MTLLEPDTDGQLALEDDCVDLDAAVTRLKAGVKPTAEDITLLTEAARTAQRAFEEVGAANDVLDDASDLGEDLTTALAETLRRRARAEVPALLGALRAQAARVERSEAVRTIANRILGNDGPDEPATLDSVPALTADLLPRVPSVYDDEEELGASLADLWERQERLERVQDRVRGERVEQVAAHLVSLTARIVDRAFMEARFTRAALDEMDRAHALWCACLDEGLKRP
;
A
#
# COMPACT_ATOMS: atom_id res chain seq x y z
N MET A 1 39.55 -9.81 46.50
CA MET A 1 40.25 -9.22 45.35
C MET A 1 41.18 -10.28 44.80
N THR A 2 40.71 -10.97 43.77
CA THR A 2 41.45 -11.98 43.02
C THR A 2 41.32 -11.55 41.57
N LEU A 3 42.45 -11.27 40.95
CA LEU A 3 42.58 -10.73 39.59
C LEU A 3 42.24 -11.83 38.58
N LEU A 4 41.25 -11.57 37.72
CA LEU A 4 40.99 -12.33 36.50
C LEU A 4 42.00 -11.85 35.44
N GLU A 5 42.86 -12.75 34.97
CA GLU A 5 43.59 -12.56 33.72
C GLU A 5 42.67 -12.93 32.54
N PRO A 6 42.68 -12.16 31.44
CA PRO A 6 41.95 -12.51 30.22
C PRO A 6 42.78 -13.51 29.40
N ASP A 7 42.19 -14.67 29.07
CA ASP A 7 42.78 -15.57 28.10
C ASP A 7 42.62 -15.01 26.68
N THR A 8 43.63 -15.24 25.86
CA THR A 8 43.96 -14.49 24.63
C THR A 8 43.23 -14.94 23.36
N ASP A 9 42.22 -15.79 23.48
CA ASP A 9 41.35 -16.16 22.36
C ASP A 9 39.95 -15.68 22.68
N GLY A 10 39.51 -14.58 22.05
CA GLY A 10 38.22 -13.91 22.25
C GLY A 10 36.96 -14.73 21.90
N GLN A 11 36.94 -16.01 22.23
CA GLN A 11 35.74 -16.81 22.36
C GLN A 11 35.10 -16.45 23.70
N LEU A 12 34.03 -15.65 23.60
CA LEU A 12 32.96 -15.69 24.59
C LEU A 12 32.52 -17.15 24.68
N ALA A 13 32.95 -17.84 25.74
CA ALA A 13 32.30 -19.06 26.20
C ALA A 13 30.88 -18.65 26.59
N LEU A 14 29.97 -18.69 25.63
CA LEU A 14 28.57 -18.91 25.91
C LEU A 14 28.54 -20.32 26.47
N GLU A 15 28.50 -20.44 27.79
CA GLU A 15 28.07 -21.67 28.44
C GLU A 15 26.74 -22.06 27.79
N ASP A 16 26.81 -23.10 26.97
CA ASP A 16 25.75 -23.69 26.19
C ASP A 16 24.83 -24.51 27.11
N ASP A 17 24.32 -23.86 28.17
CA ASP A 17 23.22 -24.35 28.99
C ASP A 17 21.86 -24.05 28.30
N CYS A 18 21.84 -24.06 26.97
CA CYS A 18 20.59 -24.15 26.23
C CYS A 18 20.06 -25.58 26.43
N VAL A 19 19.25 -25.75 27.46
CA VAL A 19 18.47 -26.97 27.69
C VAL A 19 17.72 -27.30 26.40
N ASP A 20 18.10 -28.40 25.75
CA ASP A 20 17.65 -28.76 24.41
C ASP A 20 16.15 -29.16 24.43
N LEU A 21 15.32 -28.28 23.87
CA LEU A 21 13.87 -28.48 23.73
C LEU A 21 13.56 -29.74 22.92
N ASP A 22 14.34 -30.04 21.87
CA ASP A 22 14.16 -31.25 21.06
C ASP A 22 14.50 -32.50 21.86
N ALA A 23 15.51 -32.45 22.73
CA ALA A 23 15.82 -33.54 23.65
C ALA A 23 14.71 -33.73 24.71
N ALA A 24 14.13 -32.66 25.25
CA ALA A 24 13.01 -32.74 26.17
C ALA A 24 11.76 -33.34 25.51
N VAL A 25 11.42 -32.89 24.29
CA VAL A 25 10.31 -33.44 23.48
C VAL A 25 10.56 -34.91 23.13
N THR A 26 11.79 -35.27 22.77
CA THR A 26 12.15 -36.66 22.43
C THR A 26 12.01 -37.59 23.63
N ARG A 27 12.46 -37.16 24.82
CA ARG A 27 12.28 -37.93 26.06
C ARG A 27 10.81 -38.10 26.42
N LEU A 28 10.00 -37.06 26.28
CA LEU A 28 8.56 -37.14 26.49
C LEU A 28 7.89 -38.13 25.52
N LYS A 29 8.23 -38.07 24.23
CA LYS A 29 7.74 -39.01 23.20
C LYS A 29 8.15 -40.46 23.47
N ALA A 30 9.33 -40.67 24.06
CA ALA A 30 9.81 -41.99 24.46
C ALA A 30 9.14 -42.53 25.74
N GLY A 31 8.20 -41.79 26.35
CA GLY A 31 7.50 -42.19 27.58
C GLY A 31 8.33 -42.03 28.86
N VAL A 32 9.46 -41.32 28.78
CA VAL A 32 10.28 -40.99 29.96
C VAL A 32 9.52 -39.97 30.80
N LYS A 33 9.49 -40.18 32.13
CA LYS A 33 8.88 -39.21 33.05
C LYS A 33 9.64 -37.88 32.97
N PRO A 34 9.00 -36.77 32.61
CA PRO A 34 9.68 -35.49 32.45
C PRO A 34 10.19 -34.97 33.79
N THR A 35 11.36 -34.33 33.76
CA THR A 35 11.94 -33.63 34.92
C THR A 35 11.22 -32.30 35.15
N ALA A 36 11.46 -31.66 36.30
CA ALA A 36 10.93 -30.31 36.56
C ALA A 36 11.45 -29.28 35.55
N GLU A 37 12.69 -29.45 35.07
CA GLU A 37 13.29 -28.64 34.01
C GLU A 37 12.60 -28.88 32.67
N ASP A 38 12.31 -30.13 32.30
CA ASP A 38 11.56 -30.46 31.07
C ASP A 38 10.17 -29.81 31.09
N ILE A 39 9.48 -29.88 32.24
CA ILE A 39 8.15 -29.28 32.41
C ILE A 39 8.24 -27.77 32.26
N THR A 40 9.23 -27.13 32.87
CA THR A 40 9.43 -25.67 32.77
C THR A 40 9.70 -25.27 31.32
N LEU A 41 10.65 -25.94 30.66
CA LEU A 41 11.03 -25.69 29.27
C LEU A 41 9.85 -25.88 28.30
N LEU A 42 9.11 -26.99 28.41
CA LEU A 42 7.93 -27.26 27.59
C LEU A 42 6.81 -26.25 27.84
N THR A 43 6.64 -25.80 29.09
CA THR A 43 5.64 -24.79 29.44
C THR A 43 6.00 -23.43 28.84
N GLU A 44 7.27 -23.04 28.88
CA GLU A 44 7.74 -21.79 28.27
C GLU A 44 7.64 -21.83 26.75
N ALA A 45 8.02 -22.95 26.13
CA ALA A 45 7.84 -23.18 24.70
C ALA A 45 6.35 -23.11 24.29
N ALA A 46 5.46 -23.75 25.05
CA ALA A 46 4.02 -23.70 24.79
C ALA A 46 3.46 -22.28 24.91
N ARG A 47 3.88 -21.50 25.91
CA ARG A 47 3.47 -20.08 26.06
C ARG A 47 3.97 -19.22 24.90
N THR A 48 5.20 -19.45 24.47
CA THR A 48 5.78 -18.72 23.33
C THR A 48 5.04 -19.05 22.04
N ALA A 49 4.73 -20.32 21.78
CA ALA A 49 3.92 -20.74 20.64
C ALA A 49 2.50 -20.17 20.70
N GLN A 50 1.86 -20.19 21.87
CA GLN A 50 0.52 -19.61 22.05
C GLN A 50 0.50 -18.11 21.71
N ARG A 51 1.47 -17.34 22.23
CA ARG A 51 1.59 -15.92 21.89
C ARG A 51 1.79 -15.71 20.39
N ALA A 52 2.63 -16.52 19.75
CA ALA A 52 2.83 -16.43 18.31
C ALA A 52 1.53 -16.71 17.52
N PHE A 53 0.71 -17.69 17.92
CA PHE A 53 -0.61 -17.90 17.31
C PHE A 53 -1.57 -16.73 17.53
N GLU A 54 -1.56 -16.11 18.71
CA GLU A 54 -2.36 -14.92 19.01
C GLU A 54 -1.95 -13.74 18.12
N GLU A 55 -0.65 -13.52 17.91
CA GLU A 55 -0.13 -12.48 17.00
C GLU A 55 -0.49 -12.74 15.52
N VAL A 56 -0.45 -14.00 15.07
CA VAL A 56 -0.91 -14.36 13.72
C VAL A 56 -2.40 -14.11 13.55
N GLY A 57 -3.20 -14.44 14.57
CA GLY A 57 -4.65 -14.16 14.61
C GLY A 57 -4.93 -12.66 14.51
N ALA A 58 -4.28 -11.86 15.37
CA ALA A 58 -4.41 -10.41 15.35
C ALA A 58 -4.00 -9.79 14.01
N ALA A 59 -3.00 -10.37 13.34
CA ALA A 59 -2.60 -9.91 12.02
C ALA A 59 -3.62 -10.23 10.92
N ASN A 60 -4.30 -11.38 10.99
CA ASN A 60 -5.40 -11.68 10.08
C ASN A 60 -6.59 -10.74 10.31
N ASP A 61 -6.94 -10.43 11.56
CA ASP A 61 -7.99 -9.45 11.88
C ASP A 61 -7.67 -8.07 11.26
N VAL A 62 -6.39 -7.66 11.25
CA VAL A 62 -5.96 -6.42 10.59
C VAL A 62 -6.13 -6.47 9.07
N LEU A 63 -5.93 -7.62 8.43
CA LEU A 63 -6.12 -7.80 6.99
C LEU A 63 -7.61 -7.79 6.62
N ASP A 64 -8.46 -8.44 7.41
CA ASP A 64 -9.91 -8.44 7.22
C ASP A 64 -10.45 -7.00 7.34
N ASP A 65 -10.07 -6.28 8.41
CA ASP A 65 -10.37 -4.86 8.59
C ASP A 65 -9.86 -4.00 7.41
N ALA A 66 -8.70 -4.34 6.84
CA ALA A 66 -8.11 -3.60 5.72
C ALA A 66 -8.89 -3.80 4.43
N SER A 67 -9.40 -5.01 4.20
CA SER A 67 -10.26 -5.33 3.06
C SER A 67 -11.55 -4.52 3.13
N ASP A 68 -12.27 -4.62 4.26
CA ASP A 68 -13.54 -3.94 4.48
C ASP A 68 -13.39 -2.42 4.36
N LEU A 69 -12.43 -1.82 5.08
CA LEU A 69 -12.18 -0.39 5.02
C LEU A 69 -11.68 0.05 3.63
N GLY A 70 -10.93 -0.81 2.93
CA GLY A 70 -10.42 -0.54 1.60
C GLY A 70 -11.54 -0.39 0.56
N GLU A 71 -12.55 -1.26 0.63
CA GLU A 71 -13.74 -1.18 -0.24
C GLU A 71 -14.53 0.12 0.01
N ASP A 72 -14.73 0.48 1.28
CA ASP A 72 -15.38 1.73 1.68
C ASP A 72 -14.62 2.96 1.17
N LEU A 73 -13.29 2.98 1.34
CA LEU A 73 -12.43 4.08 0.88
C LEU A 73 -12.41 4.19 -0.65
N THR A 74 -12.44 3.07 -1.37
CA THR A 74 -12.52 3.06 -2.85
C THR A 74 -13.82 3.69 -3.32
N THR A 75 -14.94 3.29 -2.70
CA THR A 75 -16.26 3.83 -3.00
C THR A 75 -16.34 5.33 -2.69
N ALA A 76 -15.91 5.74 -1.49
CA ALA A 76 -15.89 7.14 -1.07
C ALA A 76 -15.03 8.00 -1.99
N LEU A 77 -13.85 7.51 -2.41
CA LEU A 77 -12.98 8.22 -3.34
C LEU A 77 -13.65 8.41 -4.70
N ALA A 78 -14.27 7.36 -5.25
CA ALA A 78 -14.98 7.45 -6.52
C ALA A 78 -16.12 8.48 -6.47
N GLU A 79 -16.90 8.51 -5.39
CA GLU A 79 -17.98 9.49 -5.20
C GLU A 79 -17.46 10.92 -5.04
N THR A 80 -16.39 11.11 -4.26
CA THR A 80 -15.77 12.42 -4.05
C THR A 80 -15.16 12.99 -5.34
N LEU A 81 -14.52 12.15 -6.15
CA LEU A 81 -13.99 12.54 -7.46
C LEU A 81 -15.11 12.90 -8.44
N ARG A 82 -16.21 12.13 -8.47
CA ARG A 82 -17.40 12.44 -9.30
C ARG A 82 -18.01 13.79 -8.92
N ARG A 83 -18.10 14.09 -7.62
CA ARG A 83 -18.60 15.39 -7.09
C ARG A 83 -17.58 16.53 -7.24
N ARG A 84 -16.35 16.23 -7.67
CA ARG A 84 -15.23 17.18 -7.78
C ARG A 84 -14.90 17.89 -6.45
N ALA A 85 -15.09 17.19 -5.33
CA ALA A 85 -14.88 17.73 -3.99
C ALA A 85 -13.40 17.70 -3.59
N ARG A 86 -12.61 18.65 -4.12
CA ARG A 86 -11.15 18.75 -3.95
C ARG A 86 -10.67 18.70 -2.50
N ALA A 87 -11.41 19.32 -1.58
CA ALA A 87 -11.00 19.39 -0.17
C ALA A 87 -11.11 18.04 0.56
N GLU A 88 -11.91 17.10 0.06
CA GLU A 88 -12.17 15.80 0.72
C GLU A 88 -11.16 14.72 0.31
N VAL A 89 -10.60 14.80 -0.92
CA VAL A 89 -9.67 13.79 -1.46
C VAL A 89 -8.43 13.56 -0.57
N PRO A 90 -7.75 14.59 -0.04
CA PRO A 90 -6.58 14.38 0.83
C PRO A 90 -6.85 13.55 2.08
N ALA A 91 -8.04 13.67 2.68
CA ALA A 91 -8.41 12.90 3.86
C ALA A 91 -8.55 11.41 3.52
N LEU A 92 -9.13 11.09 2.35
CA LEU A 92 -9.28 9.71 1.87
C LEU A 92 -7.92 9.08 1.54
N LEU A 93 -7.02 9.82 0.88
CA LEU A 93 -5.64 9.36 0.64
C LEU A 93 -4.87 9.16 1.95
N GLY A 94 -5.08 10.04 2.94
CA GLY A 94 -4.51 9.90 4.27
C GLY A 94 -4.99 8.64 4.99
N ALA A 95 -6.28 8.30 4.88
CA ALA A 95 -6.83 7.08 5.43
C ALA A 95 -6.23 5.82 4.78
N LEU A 96 -6.08 5.80 3.45
CA LEU A 96 -5.41 4.70 2.74
C LEU A 96 -3.96 4.51 3.21
N ARG A 97 -3.21 5.61 3.41
CA ARG A 97 -1.84 5.55 3.95
C ARG A 97 -1.80 5.00 5.37
N ALA A 98 -2.73 5.44 6.22
CA ALA A 98 -2.82 4.96 7.60
C ALA A 98 -3.10 3.46 7.63
N GLN A 99 -3.99 2.98 6.76
CA GLN A 99 -4.30 1.55 6.66
C GLN A 99 -3.12 0.74 6.12
N ALA A 100 -2.46 1.20 5.06
CA ALA A 100 -1.24 0.59 4.54
C ALA A 100 -0.17 0.44 5.63
N ALA A 101 0.07 1.49 6.42
CA ALA A 101 1.04 1.44 7.51
C ALA A 101 0.62 0.52 8.66
N ARG A 102 -0.70 0.37 8.91
CA ARG A 102 -1.23 -0.58 9.89
C ARG A 102 -0.97 -2.02 9.44
N VAL A 103 -1.31 -2.35 8.19
CA VAL A 103 -1.05 -3.67 7.60
C VAL A 103 0.44 -3.98 7.59
N GLU A 104 1.29 -3.06 7.13
CA GLU A 104 2.74 -3.27 7.09
C GLU A 104 3.33 -3.62 8.46
N ARG A 105 2.94 -2.90 9.52
CA ARG A 105 3.37 -3.21 10.89
C ARG A 105 2.89 -4.58 11.34
N SER A 106 1.64 -4.90 11.02
CA SER A 106 1.03 -6.18 11.38
C SER A 106 1.72 -7.36 10.69
N GLU A 107 2.07 -7.20 9.41
CA GLU A 107 2.81 -8.19 8.63
C GLU A 107 4.23 -8.43 9.15
N ALA A 108 4.90 -7.37 9.60
CA ALA A 108 6.21 -7.50 10.25
C ALA A 108 6.12 -8.35 11.53
N VAL A 109 5.07 -8.16 12.34
CA VAL A 109 4.82 -8.98 13.54
C VAL A 109 4.46 -10.41 13.16
N ARG A 110 3.57 -10.60 12.17
CA ARG A 110 3.18 -11.92 11.64
C ARG A 110 4.38 -12.71 11.15
N THR A 111 5.33 -12.06 10.48
CA THR A 111 6.58 -12.68 10.01
C THR A 111 7.40 -13.23 11.18
N ILE A 112 7.56 -12.45 12.26
CA ILE A 112 8.28 -12.90 13.47
C ILE A 112 7.55 -14.06 14.14
N ALA A 113 6.21 -13.97 14.25
CA ALA A 113 5.39 -15.03 14.84
C ALA A 113 5.46 -16.33 14.03
N ASN A 114 5.42 -16.25 12.70
CA ASN A 114 5.58 -17.41 11.82
C ASN A 114 6.96 -18.05 11.97
N ARG A 115 8.02 -17.25 12.13
CA ARG A 115 9.36 -17.76 12.42
C ARG A 115 9.42 -18.54 13.72
N ILE A 116 8.81 -18.01 14.79
CA ILE A 116 8.70 -18.70 16.09
C ILE A 116 7.99 -20.04 15.95
N LEU A 117 6.99 -20.12 15.06
CA LEU A 117 6.21 -21.33 14.81
C LEU A 117 6.87 -22.30 13.80
N GLY A 118 8.05 -21.96 13.25
CA GLY A 118 8.72 -22.76 12.21
C GLY A 118 8.02 -22.72 10.84
N ASN A 119 7.18 -21.71 10.61
CA ASN A 119 6.41 -21.49 9.39
C ASN A 119 7.06 -20.42 8.47
N ASP A 120 8.39 -20.35 8.44
CA ASP A 120 9.09 -19.41 7.54
C ASP A 120 8.75 -19.76 6.08
N GLY A 121 7.91 -18.93 5.47
CA GLY A 121 7.64 -18.96 4.03
C GLY A 121 8.81 -18.34 3.25
N PRO A 122 8.91 -18.63 1.94
CA PRO A 122 9.88 -17.95 1.09
C PRO A 122 9.67 -16.43 1.14
N ASP A 123 10.76 -15.66 1.04
CA ASP A 123 10.72 -14.21 0.90
C ASP A 123 9.80 -13.78 -0.25
N GLU A 124 9.24 -12.56 -0.14
CA GLU A 124 8.38 -11.93 -1.15
C GLU A 124 8.87 -12.20 -2.60
N PRO A 125 7.98 -12.54 -3.55
CA PRO A 125 8.36 -12.79 -4.92
C PRO A 125 9.14 -11.61 -5.51
N ALA A 126 10.29 -11.90 -6.11
CA ALA A 126 11.25 -10.89 -6.58
C ALA A 126 10.71 -10.00 -7.71
N THR A 127 9.64 -10.41 -8.39
CA THR A 127 9.00 -9.65 -9.48
C THR A 127 7.75 -8.95 -8.96
N LEU A 128 7.87 -7.62 -8.80
CA LEU A 128 6.75 -6.76 -8.44
C LEU A 128 6.03 -6.28 -9.71
N ASP A 129 4.70 -6.20 -9.65
CA ASP A 129 3.93 -5.50 -10.66
C ASP A 129 4.32 -4.01 -10.70
N SER A 130 4.54 -3.48 -11.89
CA SER A 130 4.81 -2.05 -12.06
C SER A 130 3.54 -1.24 -11.75
N VAL A 131 3.72 -0.12 -11.03
CA VAL A 131 2.68 0.89 -10.83
C VAL A 131 2.64 1.77 -12.08
N PRO A 132 1.52 1.81 -12.83
CA PRO A 132 1.38 2.66 -14.00
C PRO A 132 1.41 4.13 -13.57
N ALA A 133 2.30 4.92 -14.17
CA ALA A 133 2.35 6.35 -13.97
C ALA A 133 1.42 7.06 -14.96
N LEU A 134 0.63 8.01 -14.48
CA LEU A 134 -0.18 8.89 -15.32
C LEU A 134 0.44 10.29 -15.33
N THR A 135 0.93 10.69 -16.50
CA THR A 135 1.53 12.00 -16.73
C THR A 135 0.65 12.83 -17.66
N ALA A 136 0.85 14.15 -17.66
CA ALA A 136 0.00 15.08 -18.42
C ALA A 136 0.06 14.86 -19.94
N ASP A 137 1.14 14.29 -20.46
CA ASP A 137 1.35 13.92 -21.86
C ASP A 137 0.53 12.69 -22.29
N LEU A 138 0.08 11.86 -21.33
CA LEU A 138 -0.80 10.72 -21.58
C LEU A 138 -2.29 11.11 -21.59
N LEU A 139 -2.60 12.37 -21.27
CA LEU A 139 -3.94 12.93 -21.33
C LEU A 139 -4.22 13.54 -22.71
N PRO A 140 -5.49 13.54 -23.17
CA PRO A 140 -5.83 14.18 -24.44
C PRO A 140 -5.44 15.65 -24.42
N ARG A 141 -4.76 16.10 -25.48
CA ARG A 141 -4.32 17.49 -25.62
C ARG A 141 -5.53 18.37 -25.87
N VAL A 142 -5.64 19.46 -25.11
CA VAL A 142 -6.67 20.49 -25.32
C VAL A 142 -6.42 21.16 -26.68
N PRO A 143 -7.38 21.12 -27.61
CA PRO A 143 -7.20 21.72 -28.92
C PRO A 143 -7.05 23.24 -28.83
N SER A 144 -6.17 23.78 -29.66
CA SER A 144 -5.83 25.19 -29.77
C SER A 144 -6.31 25.76 -31.10
N VAL A 145 -6.37 27.10 -31.17
CA VAL A 145 -6.75 27.84 -32.39
C VAL A 145 -5.82 27.52 -33.57
N TYR A 146 -4.60 27.04 -33.30
CA TYR A 146 -3.59 26.69 -34.31
C TYR A 146 -3.67 25.24 -34.79
N ASP A 147 -4.47 24.39 -34.15
CA ASP A 147 -4.61 22.98 -34.54
C ASP A 147 -5.60 22.81 -35.72
N ASP A 148 -6.23 23.89 -36.14
CA ASP A 148 -7.31 23.89 -37.10
C ASP A 148 -6.81 24.51 -38.43
N GLU A 149 -6.39 23.65 -39.36
CA GLU A 149 -5.84 24.01 -40.69
C GLU A 149 -6.90 24.53 -41.69
N GLU A 150 -8.16 24.63 -41.27
CA GLU A 150 -9.25 25.16 -42.09
C GLU A 150 -9.02 26.64 -42.47
N GLU A 151 -9.27 26.97 -43.75
CA GLU A 151 -9.18 28.32 -44.30
C GLU A 151 -9.99 29.31 -43.43
N LEU A 152 -9.36 30.43 -43.04
CA LEU A 152 -10.02 31.53 -42.33
C LEU A 152 -11.29 31.93 -43.08
N GLY A 153 -12.45 31.70 -42.46
CA GLY A 153 -13.76 32.01 -43.04
C GLY A 153 -13.82 33.46 -43.53
N ALA A 154 -14.54 33.68 -44.63
CA ALA A 154 -14.59 34.97 -45.31
C ALA A 154 -15.32 36.06 -44.51
N SER A 155 -15.97 35.72 -43.38
CA SER A 155 -16.73 36.65 -42.55
C SER A 155 -16.42 36.55 -41.05
N LEU A 156 -16.71 37.64 -40.31
CA LEU A 156 -16.63 37.68 -38.84
C LEU A 156 -17.59 36.68 -38.17
N ALA A 157 -18.73 36.37 -38.82
CA ALA A 157 -19.69 35.40 -38.30
C ALA A 157 -19.09 33.98 -38.30
N ASP A 158 -18.37 33.61 -39.36
CA ASP A 158 -17.69 32.31 -39.47
C ASP A 158 -16.60 32.16 -38.40
N LEU A 159 -15.88 33.25 -38.11
CA LEU A 159 -14.87 33.28 -37.04
C LEU A 159 -15.49 33.10 -35.65
N TRP A 160 -16.64 33.72 -35.38
CA TRP A 160 -17.36 33.52 -34.11
C TRP A 160 -17.93 32.11 -33.96
N GLU A 161 -18.53 31.54 -35.01
CA GLU A 161 -19.03 30.18 -34.98
C GLU A 161 -17.89 29.17 -34.75
N ARG A 162 -16.75 29.37 -35.41
CA ARG A 162 -15.53 28.57 -35.21
C ARG A 162 -15.03 28.68 -33.77
N GLN A 163 -14.97 29.89 -33.22
CA GLN A 163 -14.56 30.12 -31.83
C GLN A 163 -15.49 29.41 -30.85
N GLU A 164 -16.81 29.52 -31.01
CA GLU A 164 -17.76 28.80 -30.16
C GLU A 164 -17.62 27.28 -30.28
N ARG A 165 -17.39 26.76 -31.48
CA ARG A 165 -17.16 25.32 -31.70
C ARG A 165 -15.88 24.87 -31.00
N LEU A 166 -14.80 25.64 -31.12
CA LEU A 166 -13.54 25.37 -30.44
C LEU A 166 -13.72 25.36 -28.93
N GLU A 167 -14.42 26.34 -28.36
CA GLU A 167 -14.70 26.39 -26.91
C GLU A 167 -15.47 25.14 -26.44
N ARG A 168 -16.49 24.71 -27.18
CA ARG A 168 -17.24 23.47 -26.85
C ARG A 168 -16.33 22.23 -26.87
N VAL A 169 -15.44 22.12 -27.86
CA VAL A 169 -14.50 21.00 -27.95
C VAL A 169 -13.47 21.07 -26.82
N GLN A 170 -12.95 22.26 -26.51
CA GLN A 170 -12.01 22.46 -25.41
C GLN A 170 -12.65 22.08 -24.07
N ASP A 171 -13.89 22.50 -23.80
CA ASP A 171 -14.60 22.17 -22.57
C ASP A 171 -14.86 20.66 -22.45
N ARG A 172 -15.21 20.00 -23.57
CA ARG A 172 -15.34 18.54 -23.61
C ARG A 172 -14.03 17.85 -23.26
N VAL A 173 -12.92 18.23 -23.92
CA VAL A 173 -11.60 17.62 -23.69
C VAL A 173 -11.10 17.88 -22.27
N ARG A 174 -11.33 19.07 -21.71
CA ARG A 174 -11.05 19.37 -20.28
C ARG A 174 -11.83 18.44 -19.36
N GLY A 175 -13.11 18.18 -19.66
CA GLY A 175 -13.92 17.20 -18.93
C GLY A 175 -13.34 15.79 -19.00
N GLU A 176 -12.98 15.33 -20.19
CA GLU A 176 -12.35 14.01 -20.42
C GLU A 176 -11.03 13.86 -19.63
N ARG A 177 -10.19 14.90 -19.60
CA ARG A 177 -8.94 14.92 -18.80
C ARG A 177 -9.22 14.69 -17.31
N VAL A 178 -10.21 15.40 -16.75
CA VAL A 178 -10.60 15.25 -15.34
C VAL A 178 -11.10 13.83 -15.04
N GLU A 179 -11.93 13.27 -15.93
CA GLU A 179 -12.49 11.92 -15.79
C GLU A 179 -11.41 10.84 -15.89
N GLN A 180 -10.46 10.98 -16.80
CA GLN A 180 -9.37 10.00 -16.98
C GLN A 180 -8.45 9.96 -15.75
N VAL A 181 -8.09 11.11 -15.18
CA VAL A 181 -7.27 11.15 -13.96
C VAL A 181 -8.06 10.61 -12.76
N ALA A 182 -9.36 10.92 -12.66
CA ALA A 182 -10.22 10.36 -11.61
C ALA A 182 -10.32 8.83 -11.71
N ALA A 183 -10.49 8.28 -12.92
CA ALA A 183 -10.52 6.84 -13.15
C ALA A 183 -9.19 6.17 -12.78
N HIS A 184 -8.06 6.82 -13.07
CA HIS A 184 -6.74 6.34 -12.66
C HIS A 184 -6.57 6.27 -11.15
N LEU A 185 -7.00 7.31 -10.42
CA LEU A 185 -6.99 7.33 -8.95
C LEU A 185 -7.81 6.17 -8.37
N VAL A 186 -9.02 5.95 -8.88
CA VAL A 186 -9.88 4.83 -8.43
C VAL A 186 -9.25 3.48 -8.75
N SER A 187 -8.67 3.33 -9.94
CA SER A 187 -8.00 2.09 -10.34
C SER A 187 -6.80 1.75 -9.45
N LEU A 188 -5.99 2.74 -9.06
CA LEU A 188 -4.89 2.54 -8.12
C LEU A 188 -5.39 2.10 -6.75
N THR A 189 -6.43 2.75 -6.22
CA THR A 189 -7.02 2.33 -4.93
C THR A 189 -7.52 0.90 -5.00
N ALA A 190 -8.30 0.54 -6.02
CA ALA A 190 -8.81 -0.81 -6.20
C ALA A 190 -7.68 -1.84 -6.24
N ARG A 191 -6.58 -1.55 -6.96
CA ARG A 191 -5.42 -2.46 -7.02
C ARG A 191 -4.69 -2.64 -5.69
N ILE A 192 -4.65 -1.60 -4.84
CA ILE A 192 -4.09 -1.68 -3.49
C ILE A 192 -4.99 -2.56 -2.61
N VAL A 193 -6.30 -2.34 -2.69
CA VAL A 193 -7.32 -3.04 -1.89
C VAL A 193 -7.43 -4.51 -2.30
N ASP A 194 -7.44 -4.82 -3.60
CA ASP A 194 -7.43 -6.19 -4.13
C ASP A 194 -6.25 -7.04 -3.62
N ARG A 195 -5.13 -6.38 -3.29
CA ARG A 195 -3.93 -7.01 -2.73
C ARG A 195 -3.91 -6.98 -1.20
N ALA A 196 -4.99 -6.54 -0.57
CA ALA A 196 -5.12 -6.33 0.88
C ALA A 196 -3.92 -5.58 1.48
N PHE A 197 -3.32 -4.65 0.72
CA PHE A 197 -2.12 -3.91 1.12
C PHE A 197 -0.87 -4.77 1.42
N MET A 198 -0.90 -6.09 1.16
CA MET A 198 0.15 -7.04 1.57
C MET A 198 1.49 -6.77 0.88
N GLU A 199 1.48 -6.32 -0.37
CA GLU A 199 2.69 -5.98 -1.12
C GLU A 199 3.19 -4.58 -0.74
N ALA A 200 3.95 -4.46 0.35
CA ALA A 200 4.32 -3.15 0.92
C ALA A 200 5.03 -2.23 -0.08
N ARG A 201 5.90 -2.79 -0.95
CA ARG A 201 6.60 -2.00 -1.98
C ARG A 201 5.65 -1.46 -3.05
N PHE A 202 4.73 -2.30 -3.55
CA PHE A 202 3.71 -1.88 -4.51
C PHE A 202 2.79 -0.84 -3.90
N THR A 203 2.29 -1.10 -2.69
CA THR A 203 1.38 -0.20 -1.95
C THR A 203 1.98 1.18 -1.76
N ARG A 204 3.24 1.30 -1.33
CA ARG A 204 3.91 2.60 -1.20
C ARG A 204 4.05 3.32 -2.55
N ALA A 205 4.51 2.61 -3.59
CA ALA A 205 4.67 3.20 -4.92
C ALA A 205 3.32 3.66 -5.53
N ALA A 206 2.24 2.91 -5.29
CA ALA A 206 0.90 3.27 -5.70
C ALA A 206 0.39 4.50 -4.95
N LEU A 207 0.60 4.59 -3.63
CA LEU A 207 0.23 5.76 -2.83
C LEU A 207 1.00 7.02 -3.25
N ASP A 208 2.28 6.90 -3.62
CA ASP A 208 3.05 8.02 -4.16
C ASP A 208 2.53 8.47 -5.53
N GLU A 209 2.11 7.52 -6.37
CA GLU A 209 1.45 7.82 -7.64
C GLU A 209 0.10 8.49 -7.44
N MET A 210 -0.68 8.08 -6.44
CA MET A 210 -1.95 8.72 -6.13
C MET A 210 -1.79 10.21 -5.75
N ASP A 211 -0.71 10.58 -5.05
CA ASP A 211 -0.44 12.00 -4.78
C ASP A 211 -0.14 12.79 -6.06
N ARG A 212 0.66 12.22 -6.96
CA ARG A 212 0.97 12.84 -8.26
C ARG A 212 -0.29 12.97 -9.12
N ALA A 213 -1.08 11.90 -9.21
CA ALA A 213 -2.34 11.90 -9.95
C ALA A 213 -3.36 12.87 -9.34
N HIS A 214 -3.44 13.00 -8.01
CA HIS A 214 -4.31 13.98 -7.36
C HIS A 214 -3.87 15.42 -7.67
N ALA A 215 -2.56 15.71 -7.69
CA ALA A 215 -2.06 17.00 -8.12
C ALA A 215 -2.41 17.30 -9.60
N LEU A 216 -2.28 16.29 -10.47
CA LEU A 216 -2.68 16.39 -11.88
C LEU A 216 -4.19 16.62 -12.05
N TRP A 217 -5.01 15.92 -11.25
CA TRP A 217 -6.46 16.10 -11.23
C TRP A 217 -6.85 17.52 -10.83
N CYS A 218 -6.21 18.07 -9.79
CA CYS A 218 -6.39 19.47 -9.39
C CYS A 218 -6.03 20.42 -10.53
N ALA A 219 -4.90 20.19 -11.22
CA ALA A 219 -4.50 21.01 -12.36
C ALA A 219 -5.54 20.95 -13.50
N CYS A 220 -6.08 19.77 -13.81
CA CYS A 220 -7.13 19.60 -14.83
C CYS A 220 -8.43 20.31 -14.43
N LEU A 221 -8.80 20.34 -13.15
CA LEU A 221 -9.94 21.13 -12.67
C LEU A 221 -9.70 22.63 -12.84
N ASP A 222 -8.48 23.09 -12.56
CA ASP A 222 -8.10 24.50 -12.67
C ASP A 222 -8.04 24.95 -14.16
N GLU A 223 -7.78 24.05 -15.11
CA GLU A 223 -7.89 24.30 -16.56
C GLU A 223 -9.33 24.62 -17.02
N GLY A 224 -10.34 24.09 -16.32
CA GLY A 224 -11.77 24.28 -16.62
C GLY A 224 -12.41 25.49 -15.96
N LEU A 225 -11.75 26.11 -14.99
CA LEU A 225 -12.20 27.35 -14.36
C LEU A 225 -11.81 28.53 -15.24
N LYS A 226 -12.78 29.10 -15.98
CA LYS A 226 -12.61 30.40 -16.64
C LYS A 226 -12.12 31.40 -15.58
N ARG A 227 -10.88 31.89 -15.70
CA ARG A 227 -10.43 33.04 -14.92
C ARG A 227 -11.35 34.23 -15.28
N PRO A 228 -11.89 34.95 -14.28
CA PRO A 228 -12.73 36.12 -14.51
C PRO A 228 -11.97 37.25 -15.21
#